data_AF-B4ISA6-F1
#
_entry.id   AF-B4ISA6-F1
#
_cell.length_a   1.000
_cell.length_b   1.000
_cell.length_c   1.000
_cell.angle_alpha   90.00
_cell.angle_beta   90.00
_cell.angle_gamma   90.00
#
_symmetry.space_group_name_H-M   'P 1'
#
loop_
_entity.id
_entity.type
_entity.pdbx_description
1 polymer ?
#
loop_
_entity_poly.entity_id
_entity_poly.type
_entity_poly.pdbx_seq_one_letter_code
_entity_poly.pdbx_strand_id
1 'polypeptide(L)'
;SVSFDDPLRSAILMNTRGTHELVKLALAWKKLRAFVHVSTTYSNPHVLEVEESIYPAYADWRTTIKLAETYDEETLDIFNLKYGNFQPNSYTFTKSLAEHVVNDYKDQLPIFIFRPSIVVSTIQEPVPGWADNFNGPTGLLVACGVGILRSQNCDPNIVSDFVPADVVARGLILAAYKFLVEPQGNGPKD
;
A
#
# COMPACT_ATOMS: atom_id res chain seq x y z
N SER A 1 6.99 1.58 7.77
CA SER A 1 6.74 3.03 7.85
C SER A 1 6.00 3.44 6.60
N VAL A 2 5.08 4.40 6.69
CA VAL A 2 4.44 5.04 5.54
C VAL A 2 5.01 6.45 5.47
N SER A 3 5.68 6.76 4.37
CA SER A 3 6.26 8.07 4.11
C SER A 3 6.02 8.40 2.65
N PHE A 4 5.50 9.60 2.39
CA PHE A 4 5.15 10.06 1.05
C PHE A 4 6.30 10.83 0.38
N ASP A 5 7.31 11.20 1.17
CA ASP A 5 8.45 12.02 0.77
C ASP A 5 9.77 11.22 0.79
N ASP A 6 9.69 9.90 0.95
CA ASP A 6 10.88 9.05 0.90
C ASP A 6 11.52 9.12 -0.49
N PRO A 7 12.86 9.26 -0.55
CA PRO A 7 13.58 9.14 -1.81
C PRO A 7 13.26 7.82 -2.49
N LEU A 8 13.22 7.84 -3.83
CA LEU A 8 12.75 6.71 -4.63
C LEU A 8 13.51 5.42 -4.28
N ARG A 9 14.83 5.51 -4.08
CA ARG A 9 15.68 4.39 -3.67
C ARG A 9 15.18 3.74 -2.37
N SER A 10 15.00 4.54 -1.33
CA SER A 10 14.58 4.08 -0.01
C SER A 10 13.18 3.46 -0.08
N ALA A 11 12.26 4.09 -0.80
CA ALA A 11 10.91 3.58 -1.01
C ALA A 11 10.91 2.22 -1.72
N ILE A 12 11.70 2.05 -2.79
CA ILE A 12 11.81 0.77 -3.52
C ILE A 12 12.38 -0.32 -2.62
N LEU A 13 13.48 -0.04 -1.92
CA LEU A 13 14.15 -1.01 -1.07
C LEU A 13 13.26 -1.43 0.11
N MET A 14 12.53 -0.48 0.70
CA MET A 14 11.66 -0.74 1.84
C MET A 14 10.38 -1.48 1.44
N ASN A 15 9.66 -0.97 0.43
CA ASN A 15 8.31 -1.45 0.12
C ASN A 15 8.33 -2.58 -0.92
N THR A 16 9.11 -2.47 -2.00
CA THR A 16 9.12 -3.46 -3.07
C THR A 16 10.07 -4.61 -2.76
N ARG A 17 11.35 -4.31 -2.52
CA ARG A 17 12.36 -5.34 -2.19
C ARG A 17 12.08 -6.00 -0.84
N GLY A 18 11.68 -5.21 0.17
CA GLY A 18 11.26 -5.76 1.46
C GLY A 18 10.11 -6.76 1.33
N THR A 19 9.11 -6.48 0.49
CA THR A 19 8.04 -7.44 0.20
C THR A 19 8.58 -8.71 -0.47
N HIS A 20 9.49 -8.59 -1.44
CA HIS A 20 10.10 -9.74 -2.10
C HIS A 20 10.90 -10.63 -1.14
N GLU A 21 11.66 -10.04 -0.21
CA GLU A 21 12.40 -10.80 0.80
C GLU A 21 11.47 -11.53 1.78
N LEU A 22 10.35 -10.90 2.17
CA LEU A 22 9.32 -11.57 2.98
C LEU A 22 8.64 -12.72 2.24
N VAL A 23 8.38 -12.55 0.94
CA VAL A 23 7.85 -13.63 0.08
C VAL A 23 8.85 -14.80 0.01
N LYS A 24 10.14 -14.53 -0.19
CA LYS A 24 11.19 -15.57 -0.18
C LYS A 24 11.25 -16.32 1.15
N LEU A 25 11.12 -15.60 2.26
CA LEU A 25 11.05 -16.22 3.58
C LEU A 25 9.79 -17.08 3.74
N ALA A 26 8.64 -16.58 3.27
CA ALA A 26 7.36 -17.27 3.33
C ALA A 26 7.35 -18.59 2.54
N LEU A 27 8.07 -18.66 1.41
CA LEU A 27 8.24 -19.90 0.64
C LEU A 27 8.92 -21.03 1.44
N ALA A 28 9.71 -20.69 2.46
CA ALA A 28 10.34 -21.69 3.33
C ALA A 28 9.41 -22.20 4.45
N TRP A 29 8.24 -21.57 4.67
CA TRP A 29 7.35 -21.90 5.78
C TRP A 29 6.33 -23.00 5.44
N LYS A 30 6.59 -24.20 5.95
CA LYS A 30 5.77 -25.41 5.70
C LYS A 30 4.33 -25.34 6.24
N LYS A 31 4.05 -24.46 7.20
CA LYS A 31 2.73 -24.34 7.86
C LYS A 31 2.11 -22.96 7.67
N LEU A 32 2.56 -22.20 6.66
CA LEU A 32 1.97 -20.92 6.36
C LEU A 32 0.52 -21.11 5.90
N ARG A 33 -0.41 -20.41 6.55
CA ARG A 33 -1.84 -20.51 6.28
C ARG A 33 -2.36 -19.33 5.46
N ALA A 34 -1.81 -18.14 5.69
CA ALA A 34 -2.11 -16.94 4.92
C ALA A 34 -0.90 -16.01 4.94
N PHE A 35 -0.64 -15.35 3.81
CA PHE A 35 0.23 -14.20 3.70
C PHE A 35 -0.63 -13.03 3.25
N VAL A 36 -0.69 -11.96 4.05
CA VAL A 36 -1.51 -10.80 3.73
C VAL A 36 -0.62 -9.62 3.41
N HIS A 37 -0.64 -9.17 2.16
CA HIS A 37 0.05 -7.95 1.77
C HIS A 37 -0.87 -6.74 1.93
N VAL A 38 -0.52 -5.83 2.82
CA VAL A 38 -1.26 -4.58 2.99
C VAL A 38 -0.74 -3.54 2.00
N SER A 39 -1.53 -3.26 0.98
CA SER A 39 -1.28 -2.21 0.00
C SER A 39 -2.09 -0.96 0.34
N THR A 40 -2.70 -0.29 -0.65
CA THR A 40 -3.56 0.88 -0.48
C THR A 40 -4.49 1.00 -1.69
N THR A 41 -5.69 1.56 -1.53
CA THR A 41 -6.59 1.86 -2.65
C THR A 41 -5.96 2.85 -3.64
N TYR A 42 -4.98 3.64 -3.19
CA TYR A 42 -4.28 4.65 -3.99
C TYR A 42 -3.09 4.10 -4.79
N SER A 43 -2.88 2.79 -4.85
CA SER A 43 -1.80 2.19 -5.65
C SER A 43 -2.03 2.36 -7.16
N ASN A 44 -3.27 2.64 -7.56
CA ASN A 44 -3.70 2.86 -8.94
C ASN A 44 -4.38 4.24 -9.08
N PRO A 45 -3.63 5.35 -8.92
CA PRO A 45 -4.18 6.70 -8.79
C PRO A 45 -4.92 7.21 -10.05
N HIS A 46 -4.72 6.58 -11.20
CA HIS A 46 -5.41 6.92 -12.45
C HIS A 46 -6.78 6.25 -12.61
N VAL A 47 -7.10 5.30 -11.73
CA VAL A 47 -8.33 4.54 -11.78
C VAL A 47 -9.30 5.13 -10.75
N LEU A 48 -10.42 5.67 -11.22
CA LEU A 48 -11.43 6.28 -10.36
C LEU A 48 -12.26 5.22 -9.60
N GLU A 49 -12.52 4.09 -10.25
CA GLU A 49 -13.25 2.95 -9.67
C GLU A 49 -12.30 1.76 -9.57
N VAL A 50 -11.73 1.58 -8.38
CA VAL A 50 -10.74 0.52 -8.12
C VAL A 50 -11.45 -0.79 -7.80
N GLU A 51 -11.31 -1.77 -8.69
CA GLU A 51 -11.81 -3.13 -8.55
C GLU A 51 -10.82 -4.02 -7.80
N GLU A 52 -11.28 -5.19 -7.36
CA GLU A 52 -10.45 -6.25 -6.75
C GLU A 52 -9.66 -7.04 -7.81
N SER A 53 -8.91 -6.32 -8.65
CA SER A 53 -8.06 -6.90 -9.69
C SER A 53 -6.63 -6.36 -9.62
N ILE A 54 -5.73 -6.99 -10.37
CA ILE A 54 -4.36 -6.50 -10.58
C ILE A 54 -4.35 -5.64 -11.84
N TYR A 55 -3.98 -4.38 -11.68
CA TYR A 55 -3.84 -3.45 -12.78
C TYR A 55 -2.48 -3.62 -13.48
N PRO A 56 -2.34 -3.21 -14.76
CA PRO A 56 -1.07 -3.28 -15.45
C PRO A 56 0.04 -2.49 -14.75
N ALA A 57 1.22 -3.10 -14.63
CA ALA A 57 2.38 -2.45 -14.02
C ALA A 57 2.93 -1.33 -14.92
N TYR A 58 3.29 -0.20 -14.32
CA TYR A 58 4.04 0.87 -15.01
C TYR A 58 5.54 0.55 -15.17
N ALA A 59 6.06 -0.40 -14.38
CA ALA A 59 7.43 -0.87 -14.44
C ALA A 59 7.54 -2.32 -13.94
N ASP A 60 8.53 -3.06 -14.43
CA ASP A 60 8.85 -4.39 -13.89
C ASP A 60 9.56 -4.26 -12.54
N TRP A 61 8.99 -4.90 -11.51
CA TRP A 61 9.48 -4.79 -10.14
C TRP A 61 10.90 -5.34 -9.97
N ARG A 62 11.31 -6.37 -10.72
CA ARG A 62 12.66 -6.96 -10.64
C ARG A 62 13.70 -5.97 -11.13
N THR A 63 13.43 -5.35 -12.26
CA THR A 63 14.26 -4.29 -12.84
C THR A 63 14.34 -3.10 -11.90
N THR A 64 13.22 -2.65 -11.33
CA THR A 64 13.20 -1.52 -10.40
C THR A 64 14.02 -1.79 -9.13
N ILE A 65 13.96 -2.99 -8.55
CA ILE A 65 14.85 -3.37 -7.43
C ILE A 65 16.31 -3.30 -7.86
N LYS A 66 16.65 -3.90 -9.01
CA LYS A 66 18.03 -3.90 -9.52
C LYS A 66 18.57 -2.48 -9.69
N LEU A 67 17.75 -1.56 -10.23
CA LEU A 67 18.11 -0.16 -10.35
C LEU A 67 18.41 0.47 -8.99
N ALA A 68 17.54 0.26 -8.00
CA ALA A 68 17.70 0.79 -6.65
C ALA A 68 18.91 0.23 -5.89
N GLU A 69 19.33 -1.00 -6.19
CA GLU A 69 20.55 -1.60 -5.63
C GLU A 69 21.82 -1.12 -6.33
N THR A 70 21.75 -0.80 -7.63
CA THR A 70 22.92 -0.53 -8.47
C THR A 70 23.32 0.95 -8.50
N TYR A 71 22.34 1.83 -8.65
CA TYR A 71 22.58 3.26 -8.89
C TYR A 71 22.52 4.08 -7.61
N ASP A 72 23.17 5.24 -7.61
CA ASP A 72 23.08 6.24 -6.56
C ASP A 72 21.73 6.98 -6.57
N GLU A 73 21.48 7.76 -5.53
CA GLU A 73 20.21 8.45 -5.31
C GLU A 73 19.95 9.54 -6.37
N GLU A 74 20.97 10.31 -6.76
CA GLU A 74 20.84 11.37 -7.77
C GLU A 74 20.41 10.79 -9.13
N THR A 75 21.01 9.68 -9.53
CA THR A 75 20.61 8.97 -10.75
C THR A 75 19.16 8.45 -10.66
N LEU A 76 18.75 7.94 -9.49
CA LEU A 76 17.39 7.43 -9.28
C LEU A 76 16.33 8.53 -9.24
N ASP A 77 16.67 9.72 -8.78
CA ASP A 77 15.77 10.88 -8.80
C ASP A 77 15.43 11.31 -10.24
N ILE A 78 16.36 11.15 -11.18
CA ILE A 78 16.07 11.35 -12.62
C ILE A 78 15.04 10.33 -13.11
N PHE A 79 15.14 9.07 -12.69
CA PHE A 79 14.12 8.06 -13.01
C PHE A 79 12.78 8.37 -12.34
N ASN A 80 12.79 8.95 -11.13
CA ASN A 80 11.59 9.37 -10.44
C ASN A 80 10.77 10.36 -11.28
N LEU A 81 11.42 11.29 -12.01
CA LEU A 81 10.73 12.20 -12.93
C LEU A 81 9.96 11.48 -14.05
N LYS A 82 10.48 10.34 -14.52
CA LYS A 82 9.78 9.51 -15.52
C LYS A 82 8.55 8.81 -14.92
N TYR A 83 8.65 8.36 -13.67
CA TYR A 83 7.55 7.67 -12.98
C TYR A 83 6.50 8.65 -12.42
N GLY A 84 6.88 9.89 -12.11
CA GLY A 84 6.01 10.91 -11.53
C GLY A 84 4.81 11.30 -12.39
N ASN A 85 4.86 11.03 -13.69
CA ASN A 85 3.69 11.21 -14.57
C ASN A 85 2.58 10.18 -14.31
N PHE A 86 2.92 9.02 -13.72
CA PHE A 86 2.01 7.90 -13.50
C PHE A 86 1.62 7.69 -12.03
N GLN A 87 2.33 8.35 -11.11
CA GLN A 87 2.17 8.13 -9.68
C GLN A 87 2.40 9.45 -8.94
N PRO A 88 1.49 9.83 -8.02
CA PRO A 88 1.58 11.11 -7.32
C PRO A 88 2.79 11.18 -6.38
N ASN A 89 3.33 10.03 -5.95
CA ASN A 89 4.52 9.97 -5.09
C ASN A 89 5.21 8.59 -5.19
N SER A 90 6.39 8.49 -4.57
CA SER A 90 7.20 7.25 -4.52
C SER A 90 6.50 6.13 -3.74
N TYR A 91 5.64 6.46 -2.77
CA TYR A 91 4.89 5.49 -1.98
C TYR A 91 3.85 4.74 -2.81
N THR A 92 2.97 5.44 -3.54
CA THR A 92 1.93 4.78 -4.36
C THR A 92 2.57 3.95 -5.47
N PHE A 93 3.65 4.44 -6.08
CA PHE A 93 4.45 3.69 -7.05
C PHE A 93 4.99 2.38 -6.47
N THR A 94 5.65 2.44 -5.31
CA THR A 94 6.30 1.26 -4.72
C THR A 94 5.31 0.27 -4.12
N LYS A 95 4.13 0.73 -3.66
CA LYS A 95 2.99 -0.13 -3.30
C LYS A 95 2.41 -0.85 -4.51
N SER A 96 2.20 -0.16 -5.63
CA SER A 96 1.78 -0.78 -6.90
C SER A 96 2.77 -1.88 -7.32
N LEU A 97 4.08 -1.61 -7.29
CA LEU A 97 5.10 -2.62 -7.58
C LEU A 97 5.06 -3.81 -6.61
N ALA A 98 4.82 -3.57 -5.33
CA ALA A 98 4.74 -4.63 -4.33
C ALA A 98 3.51 -5.53 -4.54
N GLU A 99 2.39 -5.02 -5.07
CA GLU A 99 1.26 -5.84 -5.50
C GLU A 99 1.65 -6.81 -6.62
N HIS A 100 2.49 -6.37 -7.57
CA HIS A 100 3.03 -7.26 -8.62
C HIS A 100 3.98 -8.32 -8.07
N VAL A 101 4.82 -7.97 -7.09
CA VAL A 101 5.63 -8.96 -6.38
C VAL A 101 4.72 -10.04 -5.80
N VAL A 102 3.64 -9.66 -5.13
CA VAL A 102 2.71 -10.60 -4.50
C VAL A 102 1.97 -11.45 -5.54
N ASN A 103 1.47 -10.82 -6.60
CA ASN A 103 0.74 -11.48 -7.66
C ASN A 103 1.59 -12.56 -8.38
N ASP A 104 2.88 -12.31 -8.59
CA ASP A 104 3.79 -13.28 -9.23
C ASP A 104 3.97 -14.57 -8.41
N TYR A 105 3.68 -14.55 -7.10
CA TYR A 105 3.80 -15.70 -6.20
C TYR A 105 2.44 -16.24 -5.71
N LYS A 106 1.33 -15.77 -6.29
CA LYS A 106 -0.03 -16.15 -5.86
C LYS A 106 -0.32 -17.65 -5.96
N ASP A 107 0.31 -18.33 -6.91
CA ASP A 107 0.11 -19.77 -7.14
C ASP A 107 1.04 -20.64 -6.27
N GLN A 108 1.99 -20.01 -5.57
CA GLN A 108 2.99 -20.68 -4.73
C GLN A 108 2.72 -20.50 -3.23
N LEU A 109 2.01 -19.43 -2.85
CA LEU A 109 1.73 -19.07 -1.47
C LEU A 109 0.23 -18.85 -1.27
N PRO A 110 -0.33 -19.14 -0.08
CA PRO A 110 -1.68 -18.73 0.26
C PRO A 110 -1.69 -17.23 0.53
N ILE A 111 -1.64 -16.41 -0.53
CA ILE A 111 -1.39 -14.97 -0.46
C ILE A 111 -2.56 -14.15 -1.03
N PHE A 112 -2.84 -13.00 -0.42
CA PHE A 112 -3.78 -12.02 -0.95
C PHE A 112 -3.37 -10.58 -0.61
N ILE A 113 -3.98 -9.63 -1.32
CA ILE A 113 -3.73 -8.20 -1.15
C ILE A 113 -4.92 -7.58 -0.42
N PHE A 114 -4.64 -6.77 0.59
CA PHE A 114 -5.63 -5.98 1.32
C PHE A 114 -5.34 -4.49 1.09
N ARG A 115 -6.30 -3.75 0.52
CA ARG A 115 -6.14 -2.33 0.14
C ARG A 115 -7.00 -1.43 1.05
N PRO A 116 -6.46 -0.92 2.16
CA PRO A 116 -7.14 0.11 2.94
C PRO A 116 -7.12 1.47 2.20
N SER A 117 -8.13 2.29 2.50
CA SER A 117 -8.15 3.71 2.16
C SER A 117 -7.30 4.54 3.13
N ILE A 118 -7.44 5.86 3.15
CA ILE A 118 -6.60 6.71 4.01
C ILE A 118 -6.95 6.45 5.48
N VAL A 119 -5.99 5.85 6.20
CA VAL A 119 -6.20 5.45 7.58
C VAL A 119 -6.09 6.66 8.51
N VAL A 120 -7.11 6.86 9.33
CA VAL A 120 -7.18 7.93 10.35
C VAL A 120 -7.31 7.34 11.76
N SER A 121 -7.43 8.22 12.75
CA SER A 121 -7.58 7.85 14.16
C SER A 121 -8.73 6.86 14.39
N THR A 122 -8.60 6.08 15.46
CA THR A 122 -9.55 5.03 15.85
C THR A 122 -10.90 5.60 16.26
N ILE A 123 -11.98 4.85 16.00
CA ILE A 123 -13.31 5.17 16.54
C ILE A 123 -13.44 4.65 17.98
N GLN A 124 -13.02 3.41 18.24
CA GLN A 124 -13.32 2.74 19.51
C GLN A 124 -12.09 2.17 20.22
N GLU A 125 -11.28 1.36 19.54
CA GLU A 125 -10.17 0.62 20.16
C GLU A 125 -8.82 1.10 19.63
N PRO A 126 -7.73 1.11 20.43
CA PRO A 126 -7.69 0.78 21.87
C PRO A 126 -8.33 1.86 22.76
N VAL A 127 -8.37 3.10 22.27
CA VAL A 127 -9.16 4.21 22.84
C VAL A 127 -9.67 5.08 21.68
N PRO A 128 -10.82 5.77 21.79
CA PRO A 128 -11.29 6.68 20.75
C PRO A 128 -10.29 7.81 20.46
N GLY A 129 -10.08 8.11 19.18
CA GLY A 129 -9.16 9.16 18.74
C GLY A 129 -7.68 8.80 18.82
N TRP A 130 -7.33 7.55 19.09
CA TRP A 130 -5.93 7.11 19.10
C TRP A 130 -5.32 7.20 17.70
N ALA A 131 -4.11 7.72 17.62
CA ALA A 131 -3.29 7.75 16.40
C ALA A 131 -1.82 7.57 16.77
N ASP A 132 -1.09 6.82 15.93
CA ASP A 132 0.35 6.58 16.10
C ASP A 132 1.20 7.78 15.65
N ASN A 133 0.69 8.56 14.70
CA ASN A 133 1.34 9.76 14.18
C ASN A 133 0.32 10.78 13.66
N PHE A 134 0.80 11.99 13.37
CA PHE A 134 0.02 13.08 12.79
C PHE A 134 0.26 13.24 11.28
N ASN A 135 0.69 12.19 10.59
CA ASN A 135 0.99 12.28 9.17
C ASN A 135 -0.29 12.47 8.35
N GLY A 136 -0.20 13.28 7.29
CA GLY A 136 -1.28 13.48 6.33
C GLY A 136 -2.56 14.05 6.97
N PRO A 137 -3.73 13.41 6.78
CA PRO A 137 -5.01 13.97 7.22
C PRO A 137 -5.15 14.11 8.74
N THR A 138 -4.50 13.26 9.53
CA THR A 138 -4.60 13.33 10.99
C THR A 138 -4.06 14.67 11.51
N GLY A 139 -2.89 15.10 11.02
CA GLY A 139 -2.32 16.41 11.38
C GLY A 139 -3.16 17.57 10.87
N LEU A 140 -3.71 17.45 9.66
CA LEU A 140 -4.63 18.43 9.08
C LEU A 140 -5.88 18.62 9.95
N LEU A 141 -6.55 17.53 10.32
CA LEU A 141 -7.76 17.54 11.14
C LEU A 141 -7.49 18.13 12.53
N VAL A 142 -6.34 17.83 13.12
CA VAL A 142 -5.93 18.41 14.41
C VAL A 142 -5.66 19.91 14.28
N ALA A 143 -4.95 20.35 13.24
CA ALA A 143 -4.68 21.77 13.01
C ALA A 143 -5.97 22.59 12.79
N CYS A 144 -6.94 22.01 12.08
CA CYS A 144 -8.29 22.57 11.94
C CYS A 144 -9.03 22.59 13.29
N GLY A 145 -9.03 21.48 14.03
CA GLY A 145 -9.73 21.36 15.32
C GLY A 145 -9.22 22.31 16.40
N VAL A 146 -7.92 22.63 16.39
CA VAL A 146 -7.29 23.62 17.29
C VAL A 146 -7.46 25.06 16.77
N GLY A 147 -7.90 25.25 15.53
CA GLY A 147 -8.13 26.57 14.92
C GLY A 147 -6.88 27.25 14.35
N ILE A 148 -5.78 26.51 14.20
CA ILE A 148 -4.54 26.99 13.56
C ILE A 148 -4.74 27.06 12.05
N LEU A 149 -5.24 25.98 11.45
CA LEU A 149 -5.54 25.93 10.03
C LEU A 149 -6.99 26.37 9.78
N ARG A 150 -7.14 27.44 9.00
CA ARG A 150 -8.46 28.05 8.72
C ARG A 150 -8.90 27.93 7.26
N SER A 151 -7.97 27.65 6.37
CA SER A 151 -8.22 27.52 4.94
C SER A 151 -7.24 26.53 4.33
N GLN A 152 -7.73 25.71 3.42
CA GLN A 152 -6.93 24.77 2.65
C GLN A 152 -7.15 25.01 1.17
N ASN A 153 -6.09 24.91 0.38
CA ASN A 153 -6.19 24.89 -1.07
C ASN A 153 -6.51 23.46 -1.53
N CYS A 154 -7.78 23.20 -1.84
CA CYS A 154 -8.24 21.91 -2.36
C CYS A 154 -9.41 22.13 -3.33
N ASP A 155 -9.62 21.18 -4.24
CA ASP A 155 -10.84 21.14 -5.04
C ASP A 155 -12.00 20.65 -4.15
N PRO A 156 -13.06 21.46 -3.94
CA PRO A 156 -14.18 21.09 -3.10
C PRO A 156 -15.01 19.91 -3.65
N ASN A 157 -14.80 19.53 -4.91
CA ASN A 157 -15.50 18.40 -5.54
C ASN A 157 -14.76 17.06 -5.35
N ILE A 158 -13.54 17.06 -4.80
CA ILE A 158 -12.80 15.83 -4.52
C ILE A 158 -13.25 15.25 -3.19
N VAL A 159 -13.73 14.01 -3.22
CA VAL A 159 -14.03 13.23 -2.02
C VAL A 159 -12.76 12.51 -1.57
N SER A 160 -12.29 12.82 -0.36
CA SER A 160 -11.24 12.05 0.30
C SER A 160 -11.88 10.98 1.18
N ASP A 161 -11.59 9.72 0.88
CA ASP A 161 -12.12 8.59 1.64
C ASP A 161 -11.19 8.27 2.82
N PHE A 162 -11.78 8.25 4.03
CA PHE A 162 -11.06 8.03 5.28
C PHE A 162 -11.63 6.82 6.00
N VAL A 163 -10.75 5.95 6.49
CA VAL A 163 -11.12 4.76 7.24
C VAL A 163 -10.44 4.75 8.61
N PRO A 164 -11.16 4.48 9.70
CA PRO A 164 -10.56 4.38 11.03
C PRO A 164 -9.60 3.21 11.16
N ALA A 165 -8.48 3.40 11.87
CA ALA A 165 -7.47 2.36 12.07
C ALA A 165 -8.02 1.07 12.71
N ASP A 166 -8.94 1.17 13.67
CA ASP A 166 -9.57 0.02 14.33
C ASP A 166 -10.56 -0.72 13.42
N VAL A 167 -11.17 -0.03 12.47
CA VAL A 167 -11.99 -0.66 11.42
C VAL A 167 -11.09 -1.40 10.43
N VAL A 168 -9.96 -0.80 10.02
CA VAL A 168 -8.97 -1.45 9.15
C VAL A 168 -8.40 -2.71 9.81
N ALA A 169 -8.02 -2.64 11.08
CA ALA A 169 -7.49 -3.79 11.81
C ALA A 169 -8.51 -4.94 11.88
N ARG A 170 -9.77 -4.63 12.20
CA ARG A 170 -10.87 -5.61 12.18
C ARG A 170 -11.09 -6.20 10.78
N GLY A 171 -11.12 -5.35 9.75
CA GLY A 171 -11.27 -5.75 8.35
C GLY A 171 -10.15 -6.68 7.90
N LEU A 172 -8.91 -6.40 8.28
CA LEU A 172 -7.75 -7.24 7.96
C LEU A 172 -7.86 -8.64 8.59
N ILE A 173 -8.24 -8.71 9.87
CA ILE A 173 -8.46 -9.98 10.58
C ILE A 173 -9.60 -10.78 9.95
N LEU A 174 -10.72 -10.11 9.63
CA LEU A 174 -11.87 -10.74 8.99
C LEU A 174 -11.54 -11.22 7.57
N ALA A 175 -10.79 -10.44 6.80
CA ALA A 175 -10.33 -10.83 5.46
C ALA A 175 -9.42 -12.06 5.53
N ALA A 176 -8.47 -12.08 6.48
CA ALA A 176 -7.62 -13.25 6.71
C ALA A 176 -8.43 -14.48 7.13
N TYR A 177 -9.42 -14.32 8.02
CA TYR A 177 -10.31 -15.40 8.41
C TYR A 177 -11.14 -15.93 7.23
N LYS A 178 -11.77 -15.03 6.46
CA LYS A 178 -12.55 -15.38 5.26
C LYS A 178 -11.70 -16.17 4.27
N PHE A 179 -10.50 -15.68 3.97
CA PHE A 179 -9.53 -16.33 3.09
C PHE A 179 -9.14 -17.76 3.54
N LEU A 180 -9.17 -18.03 4.85
CA LEU A 180 -8.83 -19.34 5.41
C LEU A 180 -10.00 -20.33 5.44
N VAL A 181 -11.23 -19.83 5.46
CA VAL A 181 -12.45 -20.64 5.64
C VAL A 181 -13.17 -20.88 4.32
N GLU A 182 -13.14 -19.91 3.41
CA GLU A 182 -13.73 -20.09 2.07
C GLU A 182 -12.81 -20.98 1.22
N PRO A 183 -13.36 -22.00 0.53
CA PRO A 183 -12.59 -22.73 -0.46
C PRO A 183 -12.12 -21.72 -1.50
N GLN A 184 -10.81 -21.58 -1.68
CA GLN A 184 -10.31 -20.85 -2.83
C GLN A 184 -10.85 -21.57 -4.06
N GLY A 185 -11.77 -20.91 -4.77
CA GLY A 185 -12.38 -21.47 -5.96
C GLY A 185 -11.25 -21.99 -6.85
N ASN A 186 -11.31 -23.27 -7.21
CA ASN A 186 -10.52 -23.78 -8.31
C ASN A 186 -10.85 -22.89 -9.51
N GLY A 187 -9.95 -21.98 -9.87
CA GLY A 187 -10.01 -21.27 -11.13
C GLY A 187 -10.15 -22.27 -12.27
N PRO A 188 -10.73 -21.88 -13.41
CA PRO A 188 -10.94 -22.80 -14.51
C PRO A 188 -9.63 -23.49 -14.88
N LYS A 189 -9.65 -24.82 -14.87
CA LYS A 189 -8.60 -25.64 -15.47
C LYS A 189 -8.86 -25.61 -16.98
N ASP A 190 -8.28 -24.64 -17.66
CA ASP A 190 -8.11 -24.68 -19.11
C ASP A 190 -6.72 -25.23 -19.45
#